data_AF-A0A0R0C5F5-F1
#
_entry.id   AF-A0A0R0C5F5-F1
#
_cell.length_a   1.000
_cell.length_b   1.000
_cell.length_c   1.000
_cell.angle_alpha   90.00
_cell.angle_beta   90.00
_cell.angle_gamma   90.00
#
_symmetry.space_group_name_H-M   'P 1'
#
loop_
_entity.id
_entity.type
_entity.pdbx_description
1 polymer ?
#
loop_
_entity_poly.entity_id
_entity_poly.type
_entity_poly.pdbx_seq_one_letter_code
_entity_poly.pdbx_strand_id
1 'polypeptide(L)'
;MTRSKHRYRISVTPIETDGQQCTGRCSIEFEQHSQHSWMREFESAQRLRRLSCNDDASLVVVTGLLTALAEASVRADSPLATLQPELDQLLHKLDGLRGKE
;
A
#
# COMPACT_ATOMS: atom_id res chain seq x y z
N MET A 1 16.83 13.73 5.14
CA MET A 1 16.24 12.76 4.20
C MET A 1 16.52 11.36 4.71
N THR A 2 15.57 10.76 5.43
CA THR A 2 15.68 9.36 5.87
C THR A 2 15.48 8.45 4.66
N ARG A 3 16.54 7.76 4.22
CA ARG A 3 16.44 6.71 3.19
C ARG A 3 15.38 5.70 3.63
N SER A 4 14.35 5.50 2.80
CA SER A 4 13.39 4.41 2.96
C SER A 4 14.13 3.10 3.19
N LYS A 5 13.91 2.45 4.34
CA LYS A 5 14.68 1.26 4.74
C LYS A 5 14.20 -0.02 4.06
N HIS A 6 12.98 -0.03 3.52
CA HIS A 6 12.36 -1.20 2.92
C HIS A 6 12.02 -0.94 1.45
N ARG A 7 12.18 -1.97 0.62
CA ARG A 7 11.88 -1.98 -0.81
C ARG A 7 11.08 -3.24 -1.11
N TYR A 8 9.95 -3.05 -1.77
CA TYR A 8 9.00 -4.08 -2.15
C TYR A 8 8.92 -4.17 -3.66
N ARG A 9 8.86 -5.39 -4.19
CA ARG A 9 8.41 -5.65 -5.56
C ARG A 9 6.94 -6.02 -5.51
N ILE A 10 6.13 -5.30 -6.26
CA ILE A 10 4.69 -5.54 -6.35
C ILE A 10 4.42 -6.05 -7.76
N SER A 11 3.80 -7.22 -7.83
CA SER A 11 3.32 -7.81 -9.08
C SER A 11 1.82 -8.04 -8.97
N VAL A 12 1.07 -7.52 -9.94
CA VAL A 12 -0.37 -7.73 -10.06
C VAL A 12 -0.61 -8.55 -11.32
N THR A 13 -1.08 -9.78 -11.15
CA THR A 13 -1.39 -10.71 -12.24
C THR A 13 -2.88 -11.06 -12.17
N PRO A 14 -3.66 -10.85 -13.24
CA PRO A 14 -5.05 -11.28 -13.27
C PRO A 14 -5.14 -12.80 -13.26
N ILE A 15 -6.13 -13.30 -12.54
CA ILE A 15 -6.56 -14.69 -12.60
C ILE A 15 -7.73 -14.73 -13.59
N GLU A 16 -7.61 -15.55 -14.63
CA GLU A 16 -8.65 -15.72 -15.64
C GLU A 16 -9.89 -16.40 -15.05
N THR A 17 -11.02 -16.33 -15.76
CA THR A 17 -12.30 -16.88 -15.27
C THR A 17 -12.27 -18.39 -15.03
N ASP A 18 -11.30 -19.09 -15.61
CA ASP A 18 -11.04 -20.52 -15.44
C ASP A 18 -10.05 -20.83 -14.30
N GLY A 19 -9.62 -19.81 -13.55
CA GLY A 19 -8.64 -19.94 -12.48
C GLY A 19 -7.19 -20.05 -12.95
N GLN A 20 -6.94 -20.01 -14.26
CA GLN A 20 -5.57 -20.03 -14.79
C GLN A 20 -4.92 -18.65 -14.63
N GLN A 21 -3.60 -18.67 -14.54
CA GLN A 21 -2.83 -17.44 -14.67
C GLN A 21 -2.97 -16.95 -16.11
N CYS A 22 -3.17 -15.65 -16.26
CA CYS A 22 -3.18 -15.06 -17.58
C CYS A 22 -1.89 -15.37 -18.37
N THR A 23 -2.03 -15.61 -19.67
CA THR A 23 -0.91 -15.89 -20.58
C THR A 23 -0.46 -14.64 -21.34
N GLY A 24 0.86 -14.45 -21.51
CA GLY A 24 1.43 -13.30 -22.23
C GLY A 24 1.79 -12.11 -21.34
N ARG A 25 1.70 -10.88 -21.88
CA ARG A 25 2.05 -9.63 -21.17
C ARG A 25 0.86 -9.09 -20.38
N CYS A 26 0.60 -9.66 -19.21
CA CYS A 26 -0.55 -9.26 -18.40
C CYS A 26 -0.27 -9.05 -16.91
N SER A 27 0.99 -9.05 -16.50
CA SER A 27 1.36 -8.65 -15.15
C SER A 27 1.85 -7.20 -15.14
N ILE A 28 1.41 -6.44 -14.14
CA ILE A 28 1.97 -5.13 -13.82
C ILE A 28 3.02 -5.34 -12.72
N GLU A 29 4.27 -5.00 -12.97
CA GLU A 29 5.34 -5.06 -11.97
C GLU A 29 5.92 -3.67 -11.71
N PHE A 30 6.02 -3.29 -10.44
CA PHE A 30 6.68 -2.06 -10.02
C PHE A 30 7.32 -2.22 -8.65
N GLU A 31 8.16 -1.26 -8.29
CA GLU A 31 8.83 -1.25 -7.00
C GLU A 31 8.27 -0.14 -6.11
N GLN A 32 8.10 -0.45 -4.83
CA GLN A 32 7.65 0.49 -3.82
C GLN A 32 8.65 0.61 -2.69
N HIS A 33 9.04 1.84 -2.40
CA HIS A 33 9.85 2.19 -1.25
C HIS A 33 8.97 2.48 -0.04
N SER A 34 9.37 2.05 1.16
CA SER A 34 8.68 2.39 2.40
C SER A 34 9.65 2.60 3.56
N GLN A 35 9.23 3.46 4.49
CA GLN A 35 9.89 3.61 5.79
C GLN A 35 9.53 2.49 6.77
N HIS A 36 8.43 1.77 6.51
CA HIS A 36 7.90 0.75 7.40
C HIS A 36 8.06 -0.66 6.84
N SER A 37 8.12 -1.64 7.73
CA SER A 37 8.12 -3.06 7.37
C SER A 37 6.68 -3.55 7.25
N TRP A 38 6.16 -3.69 6.04
CA TRP A 38 4.80 -4.17 5.77
C TRP A 38 4.52 -5.53 6.40
N MET A 39 5.50 -6.44 6.46
CA MET A 39 5.33 -7.72 7.13
C MET A 39 5.05 -7.56 8.63
N ARG A 40 5.81 -6.71 9.32
CA ARG A 40 5.58 -6.45 10.76
C ARG A 40 4.24 -5.76 11.01
N GLU A 41 3.86 -4.87 10.11
CA GLU A 41 2.56 -4.18 10.20
C GLU A 41 1.40 -5.14 9.98
N PHE A 42 1.53 -6.08 9.04
CA PHE A 42 0.56 -7.16 8.82
C PHE A 42 0.46 -8.10 10.03
N GLU A 43 1.58 -8.53 10.58
CA GLU A 43 1.61 -9.35 11.80
C GLU A 43 0.94 -8.64 12.99
N SER A 44 1.14 -7.32 13.11
CA SER A 44 0.48 -6.52 14.14
C SER A 44 -1.02 -6.43 13.92
N ALA A 45 -1.47 -6.17 12.69
CA ALA A 45 -2.88 -6.11 12.34
C ALA A 45 -3.61 -7.45 12.63
N GLN A 46 -2.99 -8.56 12.22
CA GLN A 46 -3.53 -9.91 12.45
C GLN A 46 -3.70 -10.26 13.94
N ARG A 47 -2.88 -9.68 14.84
CA ARG A 47 -3.05 -9.87 16.29
C ARG A 47 -4.30 -9.19 16.83
N LEU A 48 -4.74 -8.10 16.22
CA LEU A 48 -5.95 -7.37 16.61
C LEU A 48 -7.23 -8.11 16.19
N ARG A 49 -7.15 -9.03 15.20
CA ARG A 49 -8.26 -9.86 14.69
C ARG A 49 -9.52 -9.06 14.35
N ARG A 50 -9.35 -7.83 13.82
CA ARG A 50 -10.46 -6.93 13.47
C ARG A 50 -10.99 -7.19 12.05
N LEU A 51 -10.14 -7.67 11.16
CA LEU A 51 -10.44 -7.92 9.75
C LEU A 51 -10.08 -9.36 9.37
N SER A 52 -10.46 -9.78 8.16
CA SER A 52 -9.98 -11.04 7.60
C SER A 52 -8.49 -10.94 7.23
N CYS A 53 -7.82 -12.08 7.08
CA CYS A 53 -6.41 -12.13 6.70
C CYS A 53 -6.13 -11.39 5.37
N ASN A 54 -7.04 -11.52 4.39
CA ASN A 54 -6.88 -10.83 3.10
C ASN A 54 -7.11 -9.33 3.22
N ASP A 55 -8.06 -8.92 4.06
CA ASP A 55 -8.36 -7.50 4.29
C ASP A 55 -7.21 -6.82 5.05
N ASP A 56 -6.62 -7.48 6.06
CA ASP A 56 -5.46 -6.96 6.78
C ASP A 56 -4.24 -6.82 5.85
N ALA A 57 -3.99 -7.81 4.99
CA ALA A 57 -2.93 -7.73 3.99
C ALA A 57 -3.17 -6.57 3.01
N SER A 58 -4.42 -6.45 2.52
CA SER A 58 -4.82 -5.38 1.60
C SER A 58 -4.67 -4.00 2.26
N LEU A 59 -5.12 -3.84 3.50
CA LEU A 59 -5.04 -2.59 4.25
C LEU A 59 -3.59 -2.13 4.40
N VAL A 60 -2.67 -3.03 4.77
CA VAL A 60 -1.26 -2.71 4.91
C VAL A 60 -0.65 -2.26 3.58
N VAL A 61 -0.87 -3.03 2.51
CA VAL A 61 -0.30 -2.73 1.18
C VAL A 61 -0.88 -1.43 0.62
N VAL A 62 -2.20 -1.24 0.66
CA VAL A 62 -2.88 -0.04 0.16
C VAL A 62 -2.46 1.19 0.95
N THR A 63 -2.38 1.12 2.29
CA THR A 63 -1.91 2.26 3.09
C THR A 63 -0.49 2.64 2.70
N GLY A 64 0.42 1.67 2.55
CA GLY A 64 1.79 1.93 2.12
C GLY A 64 1.90 2.55 0.72
N LEU A 65 1.06 2.12 -0.23
CA LEU A 65 0.98 2.70 -1.58
C LEU A 65 0.44 4.13 -1.56
N LEU A 66 -0.62 4.39 -0.79
CA LEU A 66 -1.21 5.73 -0.64
C LEU A 66 -0.22 6.69 0.04
N THR A 67 0.53 6.25 1.05
CA THR A 67 1.59 7.07 1.67
C THR A 67 2.63 7.48 0.63
N ALA A 68 3.02 6.58 -0.26
CA ALA A 68 3.99 6.90 -1.30
C ALA A 68 3.44 7.89 -2.35
N LEU A 69 2.15 7.78 -2.69
CA LEU A 69 1.48 8.75 -3.56
C LEU A 69 1.39 10.13 -2.90
N ALA A 70 1.09 10.19 -1.61
CA ALA A 70 1.10 11.43 -0.84
C ALA A 70 2.51 12.05 -0.78
N GLU A 71 3.56 11.25 -0.54
CA GLU A 71 4.95 11.74 -0.60
C GLU A 71 5.33 12.26 -2.01
N ALA A 72 4.80 11.63 -3.07
CA ALA A 72 5.02 12.05 -4.45
C ALA A 72 4.23 13.31 -4.83
N SER A 73 3.12 13.62 -4.15
CA SER A 73 2.31 14.81 -4.40
C SER A 73 3.03 16.12 -4.01
N VAL A 74 3.90 16.05 -3.00
CA VAL A 74 4.65 17.20 -2.45
C VAL A 74 5.75 17.66 -3.42
N ARG A 75 6.06 16.88 -4.46
CA ARG A 75 7.02 17.26 -5.51
C ARG A 75 6.43 18.37 -6.38
N ALA A 76 7.27 19.33 -6.78
CA ALA A 76 6.87 20.40 -7.70
C ALA A 76 6.26 19.80 -8.99
N ASP A 77 5.16 20.39 -9.44
CA ASP A 77 4.38 19.99 -10.63
C ASP A 77 3.73 18.60 -10.58
N SER A 78 3.55 18.02 -9.38
CA SER A 78 2.86 16.74 -9.26
C SER A 78 1.36 16.88 -9.59
N PRO A 79 0.81 16.05 -10.51
CA PRO A 79 -0.63 16.04 -10.78
C PRO A 79 -1.46 15.59 -9.57
N LEU A 80 -0.81 15.02 -8.55
CA LEU A 80 -1.45 14.57 -7.31
C LEU A 80 -1.58 15.67 -6.26
N ALA A 81 -0.97 16.84 -6.47
CA ALA A 81 -0.94 17.92 -5.46
C ALA A 81 -2.35 18.34 -5.01
N THR A 82 -3.31 18.38 -5.95
CA THR A 82 -4.71 18.74 -5.66
C THR A 82 -5.42 17.72 -4.75
N LEU A 83 -4.96 16.46 -4.71
CA LEU A 83 -5.56 15.38 -3.91
C LEU A 83 -4.91 15.23 -2.52
N GLN A 84 -3.91 16.04 -2.21
CA GLN A 84 -3.12 15.88 -0.99
C GLN A 84 -3.97 15.97 0.30
N PRO A 85 -4.92 16.92 0.46
CA PRO A 85 -5.73 16.99 1.67
C PRO A 85 -6.56 15.72 1.90
N GLU A 86 -7.14 15.17 0.84
CA GLU A 86 -7.96 13.95 0.90
C GLU A 86 -7.11 12.72 1.20
N LEU A 87 -5.91 12.64 0.60
CA LEU A 87 -4.95 11.58 0.89
C LEU A 87 -4.50 11.60 2.34
N ASP A 88 -4.15 12.77 2.88
CA ASP A 88 -3.74 12.91 4.28
C ASP A 88 -4.87 12.52 5.25
N GLN A 89 -6.11 12.95 4.96
CA GLN A 89 -7.26 12.60 5.77
C GLN A 89 -7.55 11.09 5.73
N LEU A 90 -7.45 10.46 4.56
CA LEU A 90 -7.66 9.03 4.40
C LEU A 90 -6.58 8.25 5.14
N LEU A 91 -5.30 8.60 4.97
CA LEU A 91 -4.18 7.94 5.63
C LEU A 91 -4.31 8.00 7.15
N HIS A 92 -4.71 9.14 7.71
CA HIS A 92 -4.96 9.27 9.14
C HIS A 92 -6.05 8.29 9.65
N LYS A 93 -7.14 8.12 8.89
CA LYS A 93 -8.20 7.16 9.24
C LYS A 93 -7.71 5.71 9.13
N LEU A 94 -6.92 5.38 8.10
CA LEU A 94 -6.38 4.04 7.91
C LEU A 94 -5.39 3.65 9.01
N ASP A 95 -4.58 4.59 9.49
CA ASP A 95 -3.67 4.35 10.62
C ASP A 95 -4.43 4.01 11.92
N GLY A 96 -5.56 4.67 12.17
CA GLY A 96 -6.43 4.34 13.30
C GLY A 96 -7.01 2.92 13.25
N LEU A 97 -7.28 2.40 12.04
CA LEU A 97 -7.74 1.00 11.87
C LEU A 97 -6.64 -0.02 12.20
N ARG A 98 -5.38 0.36 11.99
CA ARG A 98 -4.19 -0.50 12.17
C ARG A 98 -3.66 -0.50 13.60
N GLY A 99 -4.26 0.30 14.50
CA GLY A 99 -3.92 0.34 15.92
C GLY A 99 -2.60 1.08 16.22
N LYS A 100 -2.16 1.99 15.34
CA LYS A 100 -1.14 2.98 15.69
C LYS A 100 -1.85 4.17 16.37
N GLU A 101 -1.98 4.11 17.70
CA GLU A 101 -2.16 5.30 18.54
C GLU A 101 -0.80 5.89 18.91
#